data_AF-A0A6N7ZPF2-F1
#
_entry.id   AF-A0A6N7ZPF2-F1
#
_cell.length_a   1.000
_cell.length_b   1.000
_cell.length_c   1.000
_cell.angle_alpha   90.00
_cell.angle_beta   90.00
_cell.angle_gamma   90.00
#
_symmetry.space_group_name_H-M   'P 1'
#
loop_
_entity.id
_entity.type
_entity.pdbx_description
1 polymer ?
#
loop_
_entity_poly.entity_id
_entity_poly.type
_entity_poly.pdbx_seq_one_letter_code
_entity_poly.pdbx_strand_id
1 'polypeptide(L)'
;MTLPNGYCGMPAQRACPHANACLTCPLFLTTPQFLPEHRKQLALTVALVDRATEAGQTRLAQTNQQVVDNLTTIITALETEEAPDAG
;
A
#
# COMPACT_ATOMS: atom_id res chain seq x y z
N MET A 1 -3.34 -15.19 -5.46
CA MET A 1 -3.70 -15.31 -4.02
C MET A 1 -4.31 -13.99 -3.57
N THR A 2 -5.39 -14.01 -2.79
CA THR A 2 -6.04 -12.78 -2.26
C THR A 2 -5.25 -12.21 -1.08
N LEU A 3 -5.07 -10.90 -1.06
CA LEU A 3 -4.46 -10.11 0.01
C LEU A 3 -5.51 -9.15 0.59
N PRO A 4 -5.27 -8.54 1.77
CA PRO A 4 -6.21 -7.58 2.35
C PRO A 4 -6.51 -6.39 1.44
N ASN A 5 -5.51 -5.93 0.68
CA ASN A 5 -5.56 -4.73 -0.14
C ASN A 5 -5.33 -5.01 -1.64
N GLY A 6 -5.49 -6.26 -2.08
CA GLY A 6 -5.30 -6.60 -3.49
C GLY A 6 -5.11 -8.09 -3.74
N TYR A 7 -4.31 -8.39 -4.76
CA TYR A 7 -4.00 -9.74 -5.21
C TYR A 7 -2.50 -9.89 -5.45
N CYS A 8 -2.00 -11.09 -5.21
CA CYS A 8 -0.68 -11.51 -5.65
C CYS A 8 -0.79 -12.30 -6.94
N GLY A 9 -0.13 -11.83 -8.01
CA GLY A 9 -0.01 -12.47 -9.32
C GLY A 9 0.95 -13.66 -9.36
N MET A 10 1.58 -14.03 -8.23
CA MET A 10 2.41 -15.22 -8.15
C MET A 10 1.57 -16.50 -8.32
N PRO A 11 2.09 -17.54 -9.00
CA PRO A 11 1.42 -18.83 -9.10
C PRO A 11 1.13 -19.46 -7.73
N ALA A 12 -0.04 -20.07 -7.57
CA ALA A 12 -0.53 -20.59 -6.28
C ALA A 12 0.36 -21.67 -5.64
N GLN A 13 1.24 -22.30 -6.40
CA GLN A 13 2.14 -23.37 -5.94
C GLN A 13 3.42 -22.85 -5.23
N ARG A 14 3.62 -21.53 -5.13
CA ARG A 14 4.80 -20.93 -4.48
C ARG A 14 4.39 -20.02 -3.32
N ALA A 15 5.08 -20.15 -2.19
CA ALA A 15 4.94 -19.23 -1.07
C ALA A 15 5.77 -17.95 -1.31
N CYS A 16 5.23 -16.80 -0.94
CA CYS A 16 5.98 -15.54 -1.01
C CYS A 16 7.12 -15.55 0.02
N PRO A 17 8.40 -15.37 -0.39
CA PRO A 17 9.51 -15.31 0.56
C PRO A 17 9.61 -13.96 1.28
N HIS A 18 8.81 -12.96 0.86
CA HIS A 18 8.84 -11.61 1.39
C HIS A 18 7.62 -11.34 2.28
N ALA A 19 7.87 -11.03 3.55
CA ALA A 19 6.84 -10.50 4.44
C ALA A 19 6.69 -8.99 4.19
N ASN A 20 5.44 -8.51 4.11
CA ASN A 20 5.10 -7.08 4.12
C ASN A 20 5.68 -6.23 2.97
N ALA A 21 6.09 -6.85 1.86
CA ALA A 21 6.68 -6.16 0.71
C ALA A 21 5.68 -5.90 -0.44
N CYS A 22 4.40 -6.20 -0.25
CA CYS A 22 3.43 -6.19 -1.36
C CYS A 22 3.32 -4.82 -2.04
N LEU A 23 3.39 -3.72 -1.29
CA LEU A 23 3.27 -2.36 -1.83
C LEU A 23 4.43 -1.92 -2.74
N THR A 24 5.54 -2.67 -2.74
CA THR A 24 6.68 -2.45 -3.65
C THR A 24 6.92 -3.67 -4.55
N CYS A 25 6.06 -4.69 -4.47
CA CYS A 25 6.21 -5.92 -5.22
C CYS A 25 5.65 -5.76 -6.64
N PRO A 26 6.42 -6.07 -7.70
CA PRO A 26 5.94 -5.96 -9.08
C PRO A 26 4.81 -6.95 -9.42
N LEU A 27 4.57 -7.96 -8.58
CA LEU A 27 3.48 -8.93 -8.74
C LEU A 27 2.22 -8.53 -7.98
N PHE A 28 2.24 -7.39 -7.26
CA PHE A 28 1.08 -6.89 -6.56
C PHE A 28 0.13 -6.21 -7.53
N LEU A 29 -1.13 -6.63 -7.47
CA LEU A 29 -2.22 -6.11 -8.27
C LEU A 29 -3.29 -5.58 -7.31
N THR A 30 -3.85 -4.42 -7.61
CA THR A 30 -4.99 -3.88 -6.89
C THR A 30 -5.98 -3.27 -7.87
N THR A 31 -7.20 -3.08 -7.43
CA THR A 31 -8.27 -2.42 -8.18
C THR A 31 -8.98 -1.43 -7.26
N PRO A 32 -9.83 -0.54 -7.79
CA PRO A 32 -10.46 0.47 -6.97
C PRO A 32 -11.37 -0.05 -5.85
N GLN A 33 -11.88 -1.28 -5.98
CA GLN A 33 -12.64 -1.94 -4.90
C GLN A 33 -11.86 -2.04 -3.57
N PHE A 34 -10.52 -1.96 -3.61
CA PHE A 34 -9.65 -1.99 -2.43
C PHE A 34 -9.27 -0.59 -1.91
N LEU A 35 -9.75 0.50 -2.53
CA LEU A 35 -9.53 1.87 -2.05
C LEU A 35 -9.84 2.06 -0.56
N PRO A 36 -10.93 1.51 0.00
CA PRO A 36 -11.19 1.62 1.43
C PRO A 36 -10.06 1.04 2.30
N GLU A 37 -9.50 -0.12 1.90
CA GLU A 37 -8.41 -0.74 2.66
C GLU A 37 -7.10 0.03 2.47
N HIS A 38 -6.80 0.54 1.28
CA HIS A 38 -5.63 1.39 1.06
C HIS A 38 -5.67 2.67 1.89
N ARG A 39 -6.81 3.36 1.93
CA ARG A 39 -7.00 4.57 2.74
C ARG A 39 -6.87 4.28 4.24
N LYS A 40 -7.42 3.16 4.71
CA LYS A 40 -7.26 2.70 6.09
C LYS A 40 -5.79 2.41 6.42
N GLN A 41 -5.09 1.70 5.55
CA GLN A 41 -3.66 1.41 5.72
C GLN A 41 -2.82 2.69 5.73
N LEU A 42 -3.15 3.67 4.87
CA LEU A 42 -2.51 4.98 4.82
C LEU A 42 -2.66 5.70 6.16
N ALA A 43 -3.88 5.83 6.67
CA ALA A 43 -4.14 6.50 7.95
C ALA A 43 -3.37 5.86 9.11
N LEU A 44 -3.34 4.53 9.17
CA LEU A 44 -2.57 3.81 10.19
C LEU A 44 -1.06 4.05 10.06
N THR A 45 -0.56 4.11 8.83
CA THR A 45 0.88 4.27 8.57
C THR A 45 1.33 5.69 8.85
N VAL A 46 0.53 6.71 8.54
CA VAL A 46 0.80 8.11 8.94
C VAL A 46 0.93 8.20 10.46
N ALA A 47 0.00 7.61 11.22
CA ALA A 47 0.10 7.57 12.68
C ALA A 47 1.34 6.79 13.20
N LEU A 48 1.93 5.89 12.42
CA LEU A 48 3.20 5.23 12.76
C LEU A 48 4.40 6.13 12.46
N VAL A 49 4.37 6.91 11.37
CA VAL A 49 5.40 7.92 11.06
C VAL A 49 5.46 8.96 12.18
N ASP A 50 4.31 9.50 12.59
CA ASP A 50 4.22 10.52 13.63
C ASP A 50 4.82 10.00 14.95
N ARG A 51 4.37 8.84 15.41
CA ARG A 51 4.89 8.21 16.64
C ARG A 51 6.37 7.89 16.56
N ALA A 52 6.86 7.40 15.42
CA ALA A 52 8.28 7.11 15.24
C ALA A 52 9.12 8.39 15.24
N THR A 53 8.59 9.49 14.68
CA THR A 53 9.24 10.80 14.65
C THR A 53 9.32 11.40 16.06
N GLU A 54 8.21 11.40 16.80
CA GLU A 54 8.15 11.84 18.20
C GLU A 54 9.09 11.04 19.10
N ALA A 55 9.23 9.74 18.84
CA ALA A 55 10.14 8.86 19.57
C ALA A 55 11.61 8.95 19.12
N GLY A 56 11.95 9.80 18.15
CA GLY A 56 13.32 9.93 17.61
C GLY A 56 13.81 8.72 16.83
N GLN A 57 12.91 7.84 16.38
CA GLN A 57 13.21 6.62 15.64
C GLN A 57 13.33 6.90 14.14
N THR A 58 14.33 7.69 13.75
CA THR A 58 14.48 8.24 12.39
C THR A 58 14.38 7.19 11.28
N ARG A 59 15.04 6.04 11.43
CA ARG A 59 15.01 4.97 10.41
C ARG A 59 13.62 4.37 10.26
N LEU A 60 12.89 4.20 11.36
CA LEU A 60 11.53 3.66 11.33
C LEU A 60 10.57 4.67 10.70
N ALA A 61 10.69 5.95 11.06
CA ALA A 61 9.92 7.03 10.45
C ALA A 61 10.15 7.09 8.94
N GLN A 62 11.41 7.03 8.48
CA GLN A 62 11.74 7.00 7.04
C GLN A 62 11.16 5.78 6.32
N THR A 63 11.25 4.59 6.92
CA THR A 63 10.72 3.36 6.31
C THR A 63 9.19 3.44 6.18
N ASN A 64 8.51 3.95 7.20
CA ASN A 64 7.06 4.13 7.16
C ASN A 64 6.64 5.26 6.20
N GLN A 65 7.45 6.31 6.06
CA GLN A 65 7.20 7.39 5.10
C GLN A 65 7.20 6.84 3.66
N GLN A 66 8.14 5.97 3.32
CA GLN A 66 8.15 5.33 2.01
C GLN A 66 6.86 4.51 1.75
N VAL A 67 6.29 3.90 2.78
CA VAL A 67 5.01 3.20 2.68
C VAL A 67 3.85 4.18 2.46
N VAL A 68 3.85 5.33 3.15
CA VAL A 68 2.88 6.42 2.94
C VAL A 68 2.91 6.92 1.50
N ASP A 69 4.10 7.15 0.95
CA ASP A 69 4.28 7.66 -0.41
C ASP A 69 3.76 6.67 -1.45
N ASN A 70 4.04 5.37 -1.27
CA ASN A 70 3.54 4.32 -2.14
C ASN A 70 2.01 4.20 -2.07
N LEU A 71 1.43 4.22 -0.87
CA LEU A 71 -0.03 4.16 -0.69
C LEU A 71 -0.72 5.37 -1.34
N THR A 72 -0.15 6.56 -1.17
CA THR A 72 -0.68 7.79 -1.79
C THR A 72 -0.67 7.69 -3.31
N THR A 73 0.42 7.17 -3.89
CA THR A 73 0.54 6.95 -5.34
C THR A 73 -0.51 5.96 -5.84
N ILE A 74 -0.67 4.81 -5.15
CA ILE A 74 -1.67 3.79 -5.50
C ILE A 74 -3.09 4.36 -5.41
N ILE A 75 -3.43 5.04 -4.31
CA ILE A 75 -4.75 5.63 -4.10
C ILE A 75 -5.06 6.64 -5.21
N THR A 76 -4.12 7.53 -5.53
CA THR A 76 -4.30 8.55 -6.58
C THR A 76 -4.55 7.90 -7.94
N ALA A 77 -3.78 6.86 -8.29
CA ALA A 77 -3.96 6.14 -9.54
C ALA A 77 -5.36 5.48 -9.61
N LEU A 78 -5.76 4.79 -8.54
CA LEU A 78 -7.06 4.11 -8.48
C LEU A 78 -8.25 5.09 -8.48
N GLU A 79 -8.14 6.23 -7.81
CA GLU A 79 -9.17 7.29 -7.85
C GLU A 79 -9.30 7.91 -9.25
N THR A 80 -8.20 8.00 -9.99
CA THR A 80 -8.19 8.47 -11.39
C THR A 80 -8.83 7.44 -12.32
N GLU A 81 -8.63 6.15 -12.06
CA GLU A 81 -9.27 5.05 -12.80
C GLU A 81 -10.78 4.90 -12.49
N GLU A 82 -11.25 5.29 -11.30
CA GLU A 82 -12.68 5.31 -10.96
C GLU A 82 -13.43 6.48 -11.56
N ALA A 83 -12.74 7.60 -11.83
CA ALA A 83 -13.36 8.72 -12.52
C ALA A 83 -13.71 8.25 -13.93
N PRO A 84 -15.01 8.03 -14.25
CA PRO A 84 -15.37 7.55 -15.58
C PRO A 84 -14.91 8.60 -16.58
N ASP A 85 -14.39 8.14 -17.71
CA ASP A 85 -14.21 8.98 -18.89
C ASP A 85 -15.48 9.83 -19.08
N ALA A 86 -15.37 11.12 -18.76
CA ALA A 86 -16.16 12.14 -19.42
C ALA A 86 -15.52 12.35 -20.80
N GLY A 87 -15.71 11.39 -21.70
CA GLY A 87 -15.13 11.37 -23.05
C GLY A 87 -15.68 10.25 -23.92
#